data_AF-A0A962XI56-F1
#
_entry.id   AF-A0A962XI56-F1
#
_cell.length_a   1.000
_cell.length_b   1.000
_cell.length_c   1.000
_cell.angle_alpha   90.00
_cell.angle_beta   90.00
_cell.angle_gamma   90.00
#
_symmetry.space_group_name_H-M   'P 1'
#
loop_
_entity.id
_entity.type
_entity.pdbx_description
1 polymer ?
#
loop_
_entity_poly.entity_id
_entity_poly.type
_entity_poly.pdbx_seq_one_letter_code
_entity_poly.pdbx_strand_id
1 'polypeptide(L)'
;MNRWLRSHGSGFARTGLALALAALAIGLSQTGWLSRWDWLLYDWSLSVQSRTPAKDIVIVAIDEQSLRNLGRWPWSRQIHAELIRKLTAAGAKGVALDIVFAEPDLINPAADDDLASALADYGRAVLPVLNEQTRLNSPLIETLPIPILAKAAAQLGHVDVELDPDNIARSAYLKAGLGAPRWPTLALALLKVVDPSAEQTLPGRRASAIHAKSSSAWQRDYQILIPFAGPAGHFQQVSYYDVLRGAVPATTFHDKWVLVGVTAAGLGDVLPTPVSAQAQPMSGVEFNANILDALLRGVTIQPLSRTSALLLTGLLVLLFWGIYAIYPPRWTLLLAGSMLLLTCAISFGLLQAGRLWFPPMAVLVVQGISCPLWIGWRWREAKHALLAEQERTQATLYSIDDAVIVTDKQGCVESLNPRAESLLGCAQTAVQGQPLRAIFRLAHDPEYQSPLDLVTLCLQQN
;
A
#
# COMPACT_ATOMS: atom_id res chain seq x y z
N MET A 1 -6.33 -10.47 -50.45
CA MET A 1 -6.86 -11.20 -49.29
C MET A 1 -5.91 -11.28 -48.07
N ASN A 2 -4.59 -11.08 -48.19
CA ASN A 2 -3.62 -11.30 -47.10
C ASN A 2 -3.26 -10.09 -46.20
N ARG A 3 -3.56 -8.83 -46.58
CA ARG A 3 -3.32 -7.66 -45.69
C ARG A 3 -4.29 -7.61 -44.50
N TRP A 4 -5.52 -8.07 -44.70
CA TRP A 4 -6.58 -8.02 -43.69
C TRP A 4 -6.36 -9.04 -42.55
N LEU A 5 -5.90 -10.26 -42.86
CA LEU A 5 -5.57 -11.28 -41.86
C LEU A 5 -4.30 -10.98 -41.05
N ARG A 6 -3.27 -10.35 -41.66
CA ARG A 6 -2.01 -10.00 -40.95
C ARG A 6 -2.17 -8.82 -39.98
N SER A 7 -3.08 -7.88 -40.23
CA SER A 7 -3.35 -6.78 -39.28
C SER A 7 -4.22 -7.22 -38.10
N HIS A 8 -5.09 -8.22 -38.28
CA HIS A 8 -5.96 -8.74 -37.22
C HIS A 8 -5.22 -9.71 -36.26
N GLY A 9 -4.26 -10.48 -36.77
CA GLY A 9 -3.47 -11.41 -35.94
C GLY A 9 -2.57 -10.72 -34.92
N SER A 10 -1.96 -9.58 -35.27
CA SER A 10 -1.15 -8.80 -34.31
C SER A 10 -2.01 -8.05 -33.29
N GLY A 11 -3.21 -7.59 -33.70
CA GLY A 11 -4.19 -7.00 -32.79
C GLY A 11 -4.68 -7.96 -31.71
N PHE A 12 -5.01 -9.20 -32.09
CA PHE A 12 -5.46 -10.22 -31.14
C PHE A 12 -4.37 -10.64 -30.14
N ALA A 13 -3.12 -10.74 -30.60
CA ALA A 13 -1.98 -11.01 -29.72
C ALA A 13 -1.73 -9.85 -28.73
N ARG A 14 -1.88 -8.58 -29.18
CA ARG A 14 -1.78 -7.39 -28.31
C ARG A 14 -2.86 -7.37 -27.23
N THR A 15 -4.12 -7.62 -27.60
CA THR A 15 -5.23 -7.63 -26.65
C THR A 15 -5.13 -8.81 -25.68
N GLY A 16 -4.72 -9.99 -26.18
CA GLY A 16 -4.49 -11.17 -25.35
C GLY A 16 -3.41 -10.94 -24.30
N LEU A 17 -2.29 -10.30 -24.67
CA LEU A 17 -1.22 -9.97 -23.73
C LEU A 17 -1.66 -8.92 -22.69
N ALA A 18 -2.44 -7.91 -23.10
CA ALA A 18 -3.01 -6.92 -22.17
C ALA A 18 -3.88 -7.57 -21.10
N LEU A 19 -4.79 -8.46 -21.52
CA LEU A 19 -5.68 -9.20 -20.63
C LEU A 19 -4.89 -10.15 -19.72
N ALA A 20 -3.84 -10.80 -20.25
CA ALA A 20 -2.97 -11.66 -19.46
C ALA A 20 -2.22 -10.87 -18.37
N LEU A 21 -1.71 -9.67 -18.69
CA LEU A 21 -1.06 -8.79 -17.71
C LEU A 21 -2.03 -8.27 -16.65
N ALA A 22 -3.26 -7.90 -17.04
CA ALA A 22 -4.30 -7.51 -16.09
C ALA A 22 -4.70 -8.68 -15.17
N ALA A 23 -4.87 -9.88 -15.72
CA ALA A 23 -5.13 -11.09 -14.94
C ALA A 23 -3.96 -11.43 -13.99
N LEU A 24 -2.72 -11.25 -14.44
CA LEU A 24 -1.52 -11.41 -13.60
C LEU A 24 -1.51 -10.40 -12.45
N ALA A 25 -1.76 -9.11 -12.70
CA ALA A 25 -1.82 -8.08 -11.66
C ALA A 25 -2.91 -8.40 -10.62
N ILE A 26 -4.10 -8.79 -11.09
CA ILE A 26 -5.21 -9.22 -10.23
C ILE A 26 -4.83 -10.46 -9.41
N GLY A 27 -4.17 -11.45 -10.03
CA GLY A 27 -3.69 -12.65 -9.33
C GLY A 27 -2.67 -12.30 -8.25
N LEU A 28 -1.65 -11.50 -8.57
CA LEU A 28 -0.62 -11.04 -7.63
C LEU A 28 -1.21 -10.24 -6.46
N SER A 29 -2.24 -9.43 -6.71
CA SER A 29 -2.91 -8.67 -5.65
C SER A 29 -3.64 -9.56 -4.64
N GLN A 30 -4.01 -10.78 -5.03
CA GLN A 30 -4.76 -11.72 -4.18
C GLN A 30 -3.86 -12.67 -3.39
N THR A 31 -2.64 -12.96 -3.87
CA THR A 31 -1.73 -13.88 -3.16
C THR A 31 -1.12 -13.26 -1.91
N GLY A 32 -1.13 -11.93 -1.80
CA GLY A 32 -0.55 -11.21 -0.67
C GLY A 32 0.98 -11.22 -0.63
N TRP A 33 1.67 -11.78 -1.64
CA TRP A 33 3.14 -11.83 -1.67
C TRP A 33 3.77 -10.43 -1.68
N LEU A 34 3.10 -9.49 -2.35
CA LEU A 34 3.56 -8.10 -2.45
C LEU A 34 3.09 -7.23 -1.27
N SER A 35 2.27 -7.75 -0.35
CA SER A 35 1.67 -6.95 0.72
C SER A 35 2.71 -6.31 1.64
N ARG A 36 3.86 -6.95 1.86
CA ARG A 36 4.98 -6.38 2.62
C ARG A 36 5.46 -5.06 2.03
N TRP A 37 5.56 -4.98 0.71
CA TRP A 37 5.99 -3.77 0.02
C TRP A 37 4.87 -2.72 -0.02
N ASP A 38 3.62 -3.14 -0.15
CA ASP A 38 2.47 -2.24 0.00
C ASP A 38 2.47 -1.60 1.40
N TRP A 39 2.70 -2.37 2.47
CA TRP A 39 2.78 -1.85 3.83
C TRP A 39 3.97 -0.92 4.06
N LEU A 40 5.12 -1.18 3.44
CA LEU A 40 6.25 -0.24 3.48
C LEU A 40 5.90 1.11 2.85
N LEU A 41 5.18 1.12 1.72
CA LEU A 41 4.70 2.35 1.09
C LEU A 41 3.65 3.06 1.96
N TYR A 42 2.75 2.29 2.58
CA TYR A 42 1.77 2.80 3.54
C TYR A 42 2.44 3.48 4.72
N ASP A 43 3.38 2.80 5.37
CA ASP A 43 4.08 3.31 6.56
C ASP A 43 4.90 4.54 6.23
N TRP A 44 5.59 4.53 5.10
CA TRP A 44 6.30 5.71 4.61
C TRP A 44 5.35 6.89 4.44
N SER A 45 4.19 6.68 3.81
CA SER A 45 3.21 7.75 3.58
C SER A 45 2.65 8.34 4.88
N LEU A 46 2.47 7.51 5.92
CA LEU A 46 2.08 7.97 7.25
C LEU A 46 3.22 8.70 7.97
N SER A 47 4.46 8.22 7.87
CA SER A 47 5.63 8.82 8.53
C SER A 47 5.93 10.23 8.03
N VAL A 48 5.67 10.51 6.75
CA VAL A 48 5.84 11.83 6.15
C VAL A 48 4.79 12.82 6.66
N GLN A 49 3.73 12.34 7.33
CA GLN A 49 2.59 13.15 7.73
C GLN A 49 2.22 12.97 9.18
N SER A 50 2.95 13.70 10.02
CA SER A 50 2.50 14.00 11.37
C SER A 50 1.37 15.03 11.32
N ARG A 51 0.25 14.71 11.97
CA ARG A 51 -0.87 15.60 12.23
C ARG A 51 -0.73 16.19 13.63
N THR A 52 -1.29 17.36 13.87
CA THR A 52 -1.48 17.85 15.25
C THR A 52 -2.57 17.04 15.95
N PRO A 53 -2.27 16.37 17.08
CA PRO A 53 -3.25 15.55 17.78
C PRO A 53 -4.35 16.42 18.39
N ALA A 54 -5.47 15.78 18.74
CA ALA A 54 -6.60 16.44 19.39
C ALA A 54 -6.13 17.11 20.69
N LYS A 55 -6.41 18.40 20.85
CA LYS A 55 -6.09 19.15 22.08
C LYS A 55 -7.02 18.78 23.25
N ASP A 56 -8.14 18.15 22.93
CA ASP A 56 -9.17 17.64 23.82
C ASP A 56 -8.90 16.21 24.31
N ILE A 57 -7.80 15.56 23.90
CA ILE A 57 -7.36 14.27 24.44
C ILE A 57 -6.15 14.48 25.37
N VAL A 58 -6.23 13.93 26.58
CA VAL A 58 -5.13 13.92 27.56
C VAL A 58 -4.89 12.51 28.06
N ILE A 59 -3.63 12.12 28.14
CA ILE A 59 -3.22 10.83 28.71
C ILE A 59 -2.73 11.07 30.14
N VAL A 60 -3.33 10.37 31.10
CA VAL A 60 -2.81 10.25 32.47
C VAL A 60 -1.92 9.01 32.51
N ALA A 61 -0.62 9.25 32.49
CA ALA A 61 0.42 8.26 32.32
C ALA A 61 0.80 7.61 33.65
N ILE A 62 0.66 6.29 33.74
CA ILE A 62 1.36 5.48 34.75
C ILE A 62 2.80 5.33 34.26
N ASP A 63 3.59 6.34 34.61
CA ASP A 63 4.99 6.53 34.22
C ASP A 63 5.96 6.11 35.34
N GLU A 64 7.26 6.16 35.08
CA GLU A 64 8.28 5.81 36.07
C GLU A 64 8.24 6.75 37.28
N GLN A 65 7.82 8.02 37.10
CA GLN A 65 7.62 8.94 38.22
C GLN A 65 6.51 8.45 39.16
N SER A 66 5.41 7.97 38.62
CA SER A 66 4.30 7.46 39.41
C SER A 66 4.67 6.18 40.13
N LEU A 67 5.38 5.26 39.47
CA LEU A 67 5.89 4.04 40.09
C LEU A 67 6.88 4.33 41.23
N ARG A 68 7.77 5.32 41.05
CA ARG A 68 8.73 5.70 42.10
C ARG A 68 8.06 6.29 43.34
N ASN A 69 6.99 7.07 43.18
CA ASN A 69 6.35 7.79 44.29
C ASN A 69 5.19 7.02 44.94
N LEU A 70 4.43 6.24 44.17
CA LEU A 70 3.27 5.47 44.65
C LEU A 70 3.63 4.03 45.03
N GLY A 71 4.82 3.58 44.65
CA GLY A 71 5.33 2.25 44.97
C GLY A 71 4.97 1.18 43.94
N ARG A 72 5.06 -0.08 44.37
CA ARG A 72 5.00 -1.25 43.50
C ARG A 72 3.61 -1.44 42.87
N TRP A 73 3.59 -1.70 41.56
CA TRP A 73 2.40 -2.09 40.81
C TRP A 73 2.02 -3.58 41.05
N PRO A 74 0.73 -3.96 41.04
CA PRO A 74 -0.47 -3.11 40.91
C PRO A 74 -0.80 -2.34 42.18
N TRP A 75 -1.37 -1.15 42.02
CA TRP A 75 -1.78 -0.29 43.13
C TRP A 75 -3.16 -0.69 43.71
N SER A 76 -3.46 -0.20 44.91
CA SER A 76 -4.78 -0.40 45.53
C SER A 76 -5.87 0.37 44.79
N ARG A 77 -7.09 -0.18 44.79
CA ARG A 77 -8.23 0.39 44.06
C ARG A 77 -8.67 1.74 44.63
N GLN A 78 -8.33 2.04 45.89
CA GLN A 78 -8.49 3.36 46.48
C GLN A 78 -7.74 4.46 45.71
N ILE A 79 -6.54 4.16 45.19
CA ILE A 79 -5.74 5.12 44.41
C ILE A 79 -6.42 5.41 43.06
N HIS A 80 -7.08 4.42 42.47
CA HIS A 80 -7.88 4.59 41.26
C HIS A 80 -9.18 5.35 41.54
N ALA A 81 -9.84 5.08 42.67
CA ALA A 81 -11.04 5.79 43.10
C ALA A 81 -10.76 7.29 43.34
N GLU A 82 -9.64 7.61 43.99
CA GLU A 82 -9.20 9.00 44.19
C GLU A 82 -8.92 9.71 42.86
N LEU A 83 -8.25 9.05 41.91
CA LEU A 83 -8.03 9.63 40.59
C LEU A 83 -9.36 9.95 39.89
N ILE A 84 -10.30 9.01 39.88
CA ILE A 84 -11.61 9.21 39.26
C ILE A 84 -12.36 10.39 39.90
N ARG A 85 -12.34 10.50 41.23
CA ARG A 85 -12.93 11.65 41.94
C ARG A 85 -12.28 12.99 41.55
N LYS A 86 -10.95 13.03 41.40
CA LYS A 86 -10.25 14.27 40.96
C LYS A 86 -10.58 14.63 39.51
N LEU A 87 -10.61 13.66 38.60
CA LEU A 87 -10.98 13.89 37.20
C LEU A 87 -12.45 14.31 37.08
N THR A 88 -13.32 13.75 37.91
CA THR A 88 -14.73 14.16 38.02
C THR A 88 -14.85 15.60 38.48
N ALA A 89 -14.16 15.97 39.57
CA ALA A 89 -14.16 17.34 40.07
C ALA A 89 -13.55 18.35 39.08
N ALA A 90 -12.60 17.90 38.25
CA ALA A 90 -12.01 18.72 37.19
C ALA A 90 -12.90 18.86 35.92
N GLY A 91 -14.03 18.16 35.86
CA GLY A 91 -14.97 18.23 34.73
C GLY A 91 -14.52 17.47 33.49
N ALA A 92 -13.83 16.34 33.65
CA ALA A 92 -13.46 15.47 32.54
C ALA A 92 -14.70 15.02 31.74
N LYS A 93 -14.61 15.09 30.41
CA LYS A 93 -15.71 14.76 29.50
C LYS A 93 -16.08 13.28 29.53
N GLY A 94 -15.05 12.43 29.58
CA GLY A 94 -15.11 10.99 29.75
C GLY A 94 -13.74 10.45 30.16
N VAL A 95 -13.71 9.33 30.88
CA VAL A 95 -12.46 8.69 31.34
C VAL A 95 -12.42 7.22 30.88
N ALA A 96 -11.38 6.82 30.17
CA ALA A 96 -11.08 5.40 29.92
C ALA A 96 -9.90 4.97 30.78
N LEU A 97 -10.11 3.95 31.61
CA LEU A 97 -9.05 3.31 32.39
C LEU A 97 -8.56 2.10 31.59
N ASP A 98 -7.40 2.20 30.96
CA ASP A 98 -6.69 1.09 30.34
C ASP A 98 -5.93 0.28 31.41
N ILE A 99 -6.69 -0.23 32.38
CA ILE A 99 -6.23 -1.00 33.54
C ILE A 99 -7.20 -2.15 33.77
N VAL A 100 -6.66 -3.35 33.91
CA VAL A 100 -7.44 -4.58 33.98
C VAL A 100 -7.73 -4.92 35.44
N PHE A 101 -9.01 -4.90 35.81
CA PHE A 101 -9.49 -5.22 37.16
C PHE A 101 -10.17 -6.59 37.20
N ALA A 102 -9.49 -7.63 36.68
CA ALA A 102 -10.05 -8.98 36.56
C ALA A 102 -10.17 -9.73 37.89
N GLU A 103 -9.37 -9.34 38.88
CA GLU A 103 -9.30 -9.97 40.20
C GLU A 103 -9.62 -8.96 41.31
N PRO A 104 -10.28 -9.42 42.39
CA PRO A 104 -10.59 -8.57 43.54
C PRO A 104 -9.32 -8.11 44.25
N ASP A 105 -9.40 -6.97 44.93
CA ASP A 105 -8.32 -6.51 45.80
C ASP A 105 -8.23 -7.41 47.05
N LEU A 106 -7.26 -8.32 47.04
CA LEU A 106 -7.04 -9.29 48.13
C LEU A 106 -6.51 -8.64 49.41
N ILE A 107 -5.89 -7.46 49.31
CA ILE A 107 -5.30 -6.76 50.46
C ILE A 107 -6.36 -5.91 51.15
N ASN A 108 -7.18 -5.21 50.37
CA ASN A 108 -8.23 -4.35 50.87
C ASN A 108 -9.52 -4.49 50.04
N PRO A 109 -10.41 -5.45 50.37
CA PRO A 109 -11.65 -5.66 49.62
C PRO A 109 -12.57 -4.43 49.56
N ALA A 110 -12.57 -3.57 50.59
CA ALA A 110 -13.35 -2.34 50.60
C ALA A 110 -12.88 -1.31 49.54
N ALA A 111 -11.67 -1.49 48.99
CA ALA A 111 -11.17 -0.66 47.90
C ALA A 111 -11.92 -0.90 46.58
N ASP A 112 -12.41 -2.12 46.35
CA ASP A 112 -13.23 -2.43 45.17
C ASP A 112 -14.58 -1.71 45.23
N ASP A 113 -15.20 -1.66 46.42
CA ASP A 113 -16.44 -0.92 46.67
C ASP A 113 -16.24 0.61 46.51
N ASP A 114 -15.11 1.13 47.00
CA ASP A 114 -14.77 2.56 46.86
C ASP A 114 -14.56 2.95 45.40
N LEU A 115 -13.85 2.14 44.62
CA LEU A 115 -13.69 2.36 43.19
C LEU A 115 -15.02 2.22 42.44
N ALA A 116 -15.84 1.21 42.77
CA ALA A 116 -17.16 1.05 42.19
C ALA A 116 -18.04 2.29 42.44
N SER A 117 -18.02 2.82 43.65
CA SER A 117 -18.76 4.04 44.00
C SER A 117 -18.26 5.24 43.21
N ALA A 118 -16.94 5.44 43.12
CA ALA A 118 -16.36 6.53 42.34
C ALA A 118 -16.70 6.44 40.83
N LEU A 119 -16.71 5.24 40.26
CA LEU A 119 -17.10 5.01 38.86
C LEU A 119 -18.59 5.32 38.64
N ALA A 120 -19.45 4.84 39.53
CA ALA A 120 -20.89 5.05 39.47
C ALA A 120 -21.26 6.54 39.63
N ASP A 121 -20.63 7.24 40.58
CA ASP A 121 -20.82 8.66 40.82
C ASP A 121 -20.39 9.51 39.61
N TYR A 122 -19.33 9.11 38.93
CA TYR A 122 -18.88 9.81 37.71
C TYR A 122 -19.80 9.52 36.51
N GLY A 123 -20.27 8.29 36.35
CA GLY A 123 -21.22 7.88 35.31
C GLY A 123 -20.68 7.93 33.88
N ARG A 124 -19.40 8.25 33.67
CA ARG A 124 -18.76 8.35 32.35
C ARG A 124 -17.40 7.67 32.24
N ALA A 125 -17.13 6.72 33.13
CA ALA A 125 -15.91 5.91 33.09
C ALA A 125 -16.09 4.64 32.27
N VAL A 126 -15.05 4.25 31.54
CA VAL A 126 -15.00 3.02 30.73
C VAL A 126 -13.84 2.14 31.19
N LEU A 127 -14.11 0.84 31.29
CA LEU A 127 -13.12 -0.18 31.67
C LEU A 127 -12.81 -1.13 30.49
N PRO A 128 -11.63 -1.78 30.49
CA PRO A 128 -11.20 -2.60 29.38
C PRO A 128 -11.71 -4.04 29.53
N VAL A 129 -11.87 -4.72 28.39
CA VAL A 129 -12.09 -6.17 28.28
C VAL A 129 -10.94 -6.77 27.51
N LEU A 130 -10.32 -7.82 28.06
CA LEU A 130 -9.22 -8.52 27.42
C LEU A 130 -9.70 -9.78 26.71
N ASN A 131 -9.00 -10.14 25.65
CA ASN A 131 -9.01 -11.46 25.07
C ASN A 131 -7.72 -12.19 25.45
N GLU A 132 -7.81 -13.17 26.35
CA GLU A 132 -6.65 -13.92 26.81
C GLU A 132 -6.66 -15.35 26.26
N GLN A 133 -5.47 -15.89 26.03
CA GLN A 133 -5.24 -17.32 25.81
C GLN A 133 -4.37 -17.85 26.93
N THR A 134 -4.95 -18.64 27.83
CA THR A 134 -4.25 -19.13 29.03
C THR A 134 -3.07 -20.07 28.69
N ARG A 135 -3.11 -20.76 27.54
CA ARG A 135 -2.02 -21.61 27.01
C ARG A 135 -2.07 -21.63 25.49
N LEU A 136 -0.94 -21.99 24.84
CA LEU A 136 -0.95 -22.38 23.43
C LEU A 136 -2.01 -23.48 23.22
N ASN A 137 -2.96 -23.23 22.32
CA ASN A 137 -4.12 -24.09 22.01
C ASN A 137 -5.23 -24.16 23.07
N SER A 138 -5.22 -23.32 24.11
CA SER A 138 -6.41 -23.12 24.95
C SER A 138 -7.44 -22.27 24.21
N PRO A 139 -8.74 -22.47 24.47
CA PRO A 139 -9.77 -21.57 23.96
C PRO A 139 -9.51 -20.15 24.47
N LEU A 140 -9.81 -19.16 23.63
CA LEU A 140 -9.84 -17.75 24.03
C LEU A 140 -10.87 -17.55 25.13
N ILE A 141 -10.48 -16.80 26.15
CA ILE A 141 -11.37 -16.37 27.23
C ILE A 141 -11.53 -14.85 27.20
N GLU A 142 -12.74 -14.40 27.53
CA GLU A 142 -13.01 -12.99 27.78
C GLU A 142 -12.74 -12.70 29.24
N THR A 143 -11.75 -11.87 29.52
CA THR A 143 -11.42 -11.46 30.89
C THR A 143 -12.05 -10.09 31.11
N LEU A 144 -13.14 -10.08 31.89
CA LEU A 144 -13.89 -8.87 32.27
C LEU A 144 -13.41 -8.34 33.62
N PRO A 145 -13.65 -7.04 33.92
CA PRO A 145 -13.52 -6.54 35.28
C PRO A 145 -14.41 -7.32 36.24
N ILE A 146 -14.05 -7.34 37.54
CA ILE A 146 -14.88 -7.96 38.58
C ILE A 146 -16.32 -7.41 38.52
N PRO A 147 -17.35 -8.22 38.83
CA PRO A 147 -18.75 -7.87 38.55
C PRO A 147 -19.20 -6.52 39.11
N ILE A 148 -18.70 -6.13 40.29
CA ILE A 148 -19.05 -4.85 40.92
C ILE A 148 -18.54 -3.65 40.10
N LEU A 149 -17.31 -3.73 39.60
CA LEU A 149 -16.70 -2.68 38.76
C LEU A 149 -17.29 -2.68 37.36
N ALA A 150 -17.53 -3.88 36.78
CA ALA A 150 -18.15 -4.01 35.46
C ALA A 150 -19.56 -3.40 35.42
N LYS A 151 -20.32 -3.51 36.52
CA LYS A 151 -21.65 -2.91 36.65
C LYS A 151 -21.60 -1.40 36.93
N ALA A 152 -20.58 -0.93 37.64
CA ALA A 152 -20.41 0.48 37.98
C ALA A 152 -19.86 1.33 36.82
N ALA A 153 -19.07 0.72 35.93
CA ALA A 153 -18.58 1.37 34.72
C ALA A 153 -19.74 1.73 33.78
N ALA A 154 -19.63 2.88 33.11
CA ALA A 154 -20.64 3.33 32.16
C ALA A 154 -20.70 2.45 30.90
N GLN A 155 -19.53 2.01 30.43
CA GLN A 155 -19.38 1.01 29.37
C GLN A 155 -18.12 0.17 29.58
N LEU A 156 -18.07 -0.95 28.86
CA LEU A 156 -16.89 -1.79 28.72
C LEU A 156 -16.44 -1.78 27.24
N GLY A 157 -15.14 -1.76 27.00
CA GLY A 157 -14.59 -1.82 25.65
C GLY A 157 -13.35 -2.70 25.55
N HIS A 158 -13.17 -3.41 24.44
CA HIS A 158 -12.00 -4.26 24.26
C HIS A 158 -10.74 -3.45 23.95
N VAL A 159 -9.59 -4.01 24.32
CA VAL A 159 -8.25 -3.48 23.98
C VAL A 159 -7.47 -4.41 23.05
N ASP A 160 -8.17 -5.34 22.38
CA ASP A 160 -7.58 -6.23 21.37
C ASP A 160 -6.83 -5.45 20.28
N VAL A 161 -5.56 -5.79 20.09
CA VAL A 161 -4.69 -5.27 19.03
C VAL A 161 -4.29 -6.41 18.12
N GLU A 162 -4.56 -6.26 16.82
CA GLU A 162 -4.06 -7.19 15.80
C GLU A 162 -2.74 -6.64 15.25
N LEU A 163 -1.69 -7.45 15.36
CA LEU A 163 -0.43 -7.20 14.68
C LEU A 163 -0.48 -7.80 13.27
N ASP A 164 -0.04 -7.03 12.28
CA ASP A 164 0.12 -7.50 10.91
C ASP A 164 1.21 -8.59 10.82
N PRO A 165 1.34 -9.31 9.68
CA PRO A 165 2.34 -10.39 9.53
C PRO A 165 3.81 -9.99 9.75
N ASP A 166 4.11 -8.69 9.79
CA ASP A 166 5.41 -8.12 10.13
C ASP A 166 5.50 -7.59 11.57
N ASN A 167 4.53 -7.98 12.41
CA ASN A 167 4.37 -7.61 13.82
C ASN A 167 4.13 -6.11 14.06
N ILE A 168 3.65 -5.34 13.09
CA ILE A 168 3.36 -3.91 13.26
C ILE A 168 1.85 -3.69 13.46
N ALA A 169 1.48 -2.85 14.43
CA ALA A 169 0.10 -2.48 14.70
C ALA A 169 -0.34 -1.33 13.78
N ARG A 170 -1.09 -1.63 12.71
CA ARG A 170 -1.62 -0.63 11.75
C ARG A 170 -3.12 -0.43 11.81
N SER A 171 -3.83 -1.44 12.30
CA SER A 171 -5.28 -1.52 12.22
C SER A 171 -5.90 -1.80 13.58
N ALA A 172 -7.17 -1.42 13.72
CA ALA A 172 -8.01 -1.79 14.83
C ALA A 172 -9.38 -2.20 14.31
N TYR A 173 -10.06 -3.06 15.06
CA TYR A 173 -11.45 -3.44 14.80
C TYR A 173 -12.32 -2.70 15.78
N LEU A 174 -13.30 -1.94 15.29
CA LEU A 174 -14.17 -1.16 16.18
C LEU A 174 -15.09 -2.02 17.03
N LYS A 175 -15.31 -3.27 16.62
CA LYS A 175 -16.02 -4.27 17.42
C LYS A 175 -15.28 -5.59 17.46
N ALA A 176 -15.20 -6.19 18.63
CA ALA A 176 -14.65 -7.53 18.82
C ALA A 176 -15.32 -8.28 19.97
N GLY A 177 -15.16 -9.59 20.04
CA GLY A 177 -15.71 -10.42 21.10
C GLY A 177 -15.70 -11.90 20.81
N LEU A 178 -15.84 -12.71 21.86
CA LEU A 178 -15.91 -14.16 21.78
C LEU A 178 -17.28 -14.59 21.26
N GLY A 179 -17.28 -15.33 20.16
CA GLY A 179 -18.47 -15.84 19.48
C GLY A 179 -19.31 -14.79 18.75
N ALA A 180 -19.19 -13.52 19.10
CA ALA A 180 -19.80 -12.39 18.39
C ALA A 180 -19.05 -11.07 18.70
N PRO A 181 -18.92 -10.15 17.72
CA PRO A 181 -18.26 -8.85 17.89
C PRO A 181 -19.15 -7.88 18.71
N ARG A 182 -19.25 -8.13 20.02
CA ARG A 182 -20.18 -7.45 20.94
C ARG A 182 -19.57 -6.23 21.62
N TRP A 183 -18.27 -6.26 21.90
CA TRP A 183 -17.58 -5.20 22.60
C TRP A 183 -17.14 -4.14 21.60
N PRO A 184 -17.45 -2.86 21.82
CA PRO A 184 -16.75 -1.78 21.11
C PRO A 184 -15.27 -1.71 21.55
N THR A 185 -14.38 -1.11 20.76
CA THR A 185 -13.04 -0.76 21.27
C THR A 185 -13.13 0.14 22.49
N LEU A 186 -12.12 0.15 23.36
CA LEU A 186 -12.05 1.07 24.50
C LEU A 186 -12.29 2.54 24.09
N ALA A 187 -11.69 2.96 22.97
CA ALA A 187 -11.90 4.30 22.40
C ALA A 187 -13.34 4.53 21.92
N LEU A 188 -13.97 3.56 21.24
CA LEU A 188 -15.36 3.70 20.80
C LEU A 188 -16.34 3.66 21.98
N ALA A 189 -16.09 2.82 22.99
CA ALA A 189 -16.86 2.76 24.22
C ALA A 189 -16.87 4.12 24.93
N LEU A 190 -15.70 4.75 25.03
CA LEU A 190 -15.56 6.09 25.59
C LEU A 190 -16.35 7.13 24.79
N LEU A 191 -16.24 7.11 23.46
CA LEU A 191 -17.01 8.00 22.60
C LEU A 191 -18.52 7.83 22.80
N LYS A 192 -19.01 6.58 22.85
CA LYS A 192 -20.43 6.25 23.03
C LYS A 192 -21.02 6.71 24.37
N VAL A 193 -20.21 6.77 25.41
CA VAL A 193 -20.65 7.26 26.73
C VAL A 193 -21.09 8.73 26.66
N VAL A 194 -20.46 9.52 25.80
CA VAL A 194 -20.75 10.95 25.65
C VAL A 194 -21.67 11.22 24.46
N ASP A 195 -21.50 10.48 23.36
CA ASP A 195 -22.35 10.53 22.18
C ASP A 195 -22.88 9.13 21.80
N PRO A 196 -24.07 8.76 22.31
CA PRO A 196 -24.69 7.46 22.02
C PRO A 196 -25.00 7.24 20.53
N SER A 197 -25.06 8.30 19.71
CA SER A 197 -25.36 8.18 18.27
C SER A 197 -24.18 7.61 17.46
N ALA A 198 -22.97 7.64 18.02
CA ALA A 198 -21.74 7.19 17.37
C ALA A 198 -21.76 5.72 16.90
N GLU A 199 -22.66 4.88 17.44
CA GLU A 199 -22.79 3.47 17.04
C GLU A 199 -23.66 3.24 15.79
N GLN A 200 -24.48 4.23 15.39
CA GLN A 200 -25.45 4.05 14.29
C GLN A 200 -24.75 3.90 12.93
N THR A 201 -23.63 4.59 12.72
CA THR A 201 -22.84 4.54 11.48
C THR A 201 -21.36 4.37 11.81
N LEU A 202 -20.94 3.13 12.03
CA LEU A 202 -19.53 2.82 12.28
C LEU A 202 -18.73 2.78 10.97
N PRO A 203 -17.57 3.45 10.91
CA PRO A 203 -16.67 3.34 9.77
C PRO A 203 -15.96 1.97 9.78
N GLY A 204 -15.35 1.63 8.65
CA GLY A 204 -14.50 0.45 8.54
C GLY A 204 -15.11 -0.69 7.74
N ARG A 205 -14.23 -1.61 7.33
CA ARG A 205 -14.59 -2.76 6.51
C ARG A 205 -15.23 -3.83 7.38
N ARG A 206 -16.45 -4.26 7.01
CA ARG A 206 -17.14 -5.36 7.68
C ARG A 206 -16.40 -6.68 7.47
N ALA A 207 -16.32 -7.49 8.51
CA ALA A 207 -15.83 -8.86 8.38
C ALA A 207 -16.78 -9.68 7.52
N SER A 208 -16.23 -10.55 6.67
CA SER A 208 -17.06 -11.43 5.84
C SER A 208 -17.72 -12.49 6.73
N ALA A 209 -19.06 -12.57 6.68
CA ALA A 209 -19.88 -13.47 7.50
C ALA A 209 -19.53 -14.98 7.37
N ILE A 210 -18.68 -15.34 6.40
CA ILE A 210 -18.30 -16.71 6.07
C ILE A 210 -17.46 -17.38 7.20
N HIS A 211 -16.79 -16.61 8.07
CA HIS A 211 -15.98 -17.13 9.18
C HIS A 211 -16.71 -17.22 10.54
N ALA A 212 -17.99 -16.88 10.62
CA ALA A 212 -18.77 -16.86 11.86
C ALA A 212 -19.27 -18.26 12.31
N LYS A 213 -18.47 -19.32 12.15
CA LYS A 213 -18.92 -20.70 12.42
C LYS A 213 -18.49 -21.28 13.77
N SER A 214 -17.64 -20.62 14.54
CA SER A 214 -17.24 -21.10 15.87
C SER A 214 -17.63 -20.10 16.95
N SER A 215 -18.47 -20.55 17.89
CA SER A 215 -18.85 -19.80 19.09
C SER A 215 -17.66 -19.52 20.03
N SER A 216 -16.55 -20.24 19.84
CA SER A 216 -15.32 -20.10 20.63
C SER A 216 -14.23 -19.30 19.91
N ALA A 217 -14.51 -18.76 18.73
CA ALA A 217 -13.57 -17.89 18.02
C ALA A 217 -13.74 -16.43 18.46
N TRP A 218 -12.62 -15.72 18.58
CA TRP A 218 -12.63 -14.26 18.70
C TRP A 218 -13.04 -13.66 17.36
N GLN A 219 -14.23 -13.07 17.32
CA GLN A 219 -14.77 -12.45 16.13
C GLN A 219 -14.53 -10.95 16.18
N ARG A 220 -14.12 -10.41 15.04
CA ARG A 220 -13.76 -9.01 14.85
C ARG A 220 -14.59 -8.43 13.71
N ASP A 221 -15.04 -7.19 13.81
CA ASP A 221 -15.82 -6.50 12.79
C ASP A 221 -15.42 -5.01 12.73
N TYR A 222 -15.75 -4.34 11.62
CA TYR A 222 -15.40 -2.94 11.37
C TYR A 222 -13.90 -2.65 11.46
N GLN A 223 -13.12 -3.27 10.57
CA GLN A 223 -11.69 -3.00 10.49
C GLN A 223 -11.42 -1.60 9.94
N ILE A 224 -10.66 -0.81 10.69
CA ILE A 224 -10.13 0.49 10.28
C ILE A 224 -8.60 0.46 10.29
N LEU A 225 -8.00 1.20 9.37
CA LEU A 225 -6.60 1.56 9.43
C LEU A 225 -6.47 2.85 10.24
N ILE A 226 -5.54 2.85 11.19
CA ILE A 226 -5.36 3.95 12.11
C ILE A 226 -4.53 5.02 11.40
N PRO A 227 -5.08 6.23 11.17
CA PRO A 227 -4.24 7.35 10.87
C PRO A 227 -3.52 7.66 12.18
N PHE A 228 -2.20 7.48 12.25
CA PHE A 228 -1.45 7.90 13.44
C PHE A 228 -1.30 9.43 13.42
N ALA A 229 -1.41 10.09 14.57
CA ALA A 229 -1.20 11.53 14.68
C ALA A 229 0.29 11.87 14.61
N GLY A 230 1.15 11.03 15.16
CA GLY A 230 2.60 11.19 15.17
C GLY A 230 3.29 10.05 15.91
N PRO A 231 4.61 10.13 16.13
CA PRO A 231 5.38 9.14 16.88
C PRO A 231 4.92 9.06 18.35
N ALA A 232 5.50 8.14 19.14
CA ALA A 232 5.19 8.04 20.56
C ALA A 232 5.49 9.35 21.32
N GLY A 233 4.64 9.70 22.29
CA GLY A 233 4.74 10.94 23.08
C GLY A 233 4.14 12.17 22.39
N HIS A 234 3.32 11.99 21.35
CA HIS A 234 2.78 13.11 20.56
C HIS A 234 1.54 13.74 21.20
N PHE A 235 0.78 12.95 21.95
CA PHE A 235 -0.37 13.45 22.73
C PHE A 235 0.06 14.15 24.01
N GLN A 236 -0.77 15.04 24.55
CA GLN A 236 -0.51 15.65 25.86
C GLN A 236 -0.57 14.56 26.94
N GLN A 237 0.54 14.35 27.64
CA GLN A 237 0.64 13.39 28.75
C GLN A 237 0.92 14.10 30.06
N VAL A 238 0.32 13.60 31.14
CA VAL A 238 0.54 14.07 32.52
C VAL A 238 0.74 12.86 33.43
N SER A 239 1.68 12.96 34.38
CA SER A 239 1.98 11.86 35.31
C SER A 239 0.79 11.57 36.21
N TYR A 240 0.43 10.30 36.40
CA TYR A 240 -0.63 9.85 37.31
C TYR A 240 -0.44 10.44 38.71
N TYR A 241 0.80 10.40 39.22
CA TYR A 241 1.15 10.95 40.51
C TYR A 241 0.93 12.48 40.61
N ASP A 242 1.21 13.22 39.53
CA ASP A 242 1.00 14.67 39.51
C ASP A 242 -0.48 15.05 39.57
N VAL A 243 -1.35 14.22 38.98
CA VAL A 243 -2.80 14.39 39.11
C VAL A 243 -3.25 14.14 40.54
N LEU A 244 -2.77 13.06 41.18
CA LEU A 244 -3.13 12.75 42.56
C LEU A 244 -2.68 13.84 43.54
N ARG A 245 -1.48 14.39 43.42
CA ARG A 245 -1.04 15.45 44.35
C ARG A 245 -1.61 16.84 44.03
N GLY A 246 -2.41 16.98 42.96
CA GLY A 246 -3.00 18.26 42.54
C GLY A 246 -2.00 19.23 41.91
N ALA A 247 -0.89 18.74 41.35
CA ALA A 247 0.10 19.58 40.67
C ALA A 247 -0.36 20.00 39.27
N VAL A 248 -1.28 19.25 38.66
CA VAL A 248 -1.87 19.55 37.35
C VAL A 248 -3.11 20.43 37.53
N PRO A 249 -3.22 21.60 36.86
CA PRO A 249 -4.41 22.44 36.93
C PRO A 249 -5.67 21.72 36.41
N ALA A 250 -6.81 21.90 37.09
CA ALA A 250 -8.08 21.30 36.70
C ALA A 250 -8.53 21.68 35.27
N THR A 251 -8.13 22.86 34.79
CA THR A 251 -8.36 23.31 33.40
C THR A 251 -7.74 22.40 32.34
N THR A 252 -6.76 21.56 32.73
CA THR A 252 -6.16 20.56 31.85
C THR A 252 -7.14 19.45 31.50
N PHE A 253 -8.11 19.15 32.36
CA PHE A 253 -9.06 18.04 32.18
C PHE A 253 -10.47 18.50 31.84
N HIS A 254 -10.80 19.76 32.11
CA HIS A 254 -12.14 20.30 31.86
C HIS A 254 -12.56 20.15 30.39
N ASP A 255 -13.69 19.46 30.16
CA ASP A 255 -14.24 19.11 28.84
C ASP A 255 -13.28 18.33 27.93
N LYS A 256 -12.33 17.59 28.53
CA LYS A 256 -11.39 16.74 27.81
C LYS A 256 -11.65 15.25 28.00
N TRP A 257 -11.31 14.48 26.98
CA TRP A 257 -11.25 13.02 27.01
C TRP A 257 -9.96 12.59 27.70
N VAL A 258 -10.08 11.78 28.74
CA VAL A 258 -8.94 11.33 29.54
C VAL A 258 -8.74 9.83 29.36
N LEU A 259 -7.56 9.43 28.92
CA LEU A 259 -7.16 8.02 28.90
C LEU A 259 -6.11 7.81 30.00
N VAL A 260 -6.32 6.81 30.83
CA VAL A 260 -5.42 6.47 31.94
C VAL A 260 -4.81 5.12 31.64
N GLY A 261 -3.49 5.01 31.61
CA GLY A 261 -2.85 3.73 31.28
C GLY A 261 -1.34 3.73 31.46
N VAL A 262 -0.75 2.55 31.29
CA VAL A 262 0.69 2.34 31.48
C VAL A 262 1.50 2.88 30.29
N THR A 263 2.45 3.76 30.61
CA THR A 263 3.45 4.26 29.65
C THR A 263 4.87 3.97 30.10
N ALA A 264 5.05 3.55 31.37
CA ALA A 264 6.35 3.15 31.90
C ALA A 264 6.94 1.96 31.14
N ALA A 265 8.23 2.04 30.85
CA ALA A 265 8.96 1.03 30.11
C ALA A 265 8.96 -0.32 30.88
N GLY A 266 8.56 -1.39 30.19
CA GLY A 266 8.61 -2.76 30.72
C GLY A 266 7.43 -3.18 31.60
N LEU A 267 6.42 -2.33 31.82
CA LEU A 267 5.24 -2.66 32.63
C LEU A 267 3.94 -2.81 31.81
N GLY A 268 3.84 -2.18 30.64
CA GLY A 268 2.65 -2.21 29.79
C GLY A 268 2.92 -2.71 28.38
N ASP A 269 1.87 -2.71 27.55
CA ASP A 269 1.97 -3.09 26.14
C ASP A 269 2.79 -2.07 25.35
N VAL A 270 3.81 -2.60 24.66
CA VAL A 270 4.75 -1.85 23.85
C VAL A 270 4.49 -2.23 22.39
N LEU A 271 3.79 -1.35 21.67
CA LEU A 271 3.29 -1.62 20.33
C LEU A 271 4.21 -0.97 19.28
N PRO A 272 4.84 -1.76 18.39
CA PRO A 272 5.48 -1.22 17.21
C PRO A 272 4.41 -0.69 16.24
N THR A 273 4.52 0.58 15.86
CA THR A 273 3.59 1.25 14.92
C THR A 273 4.35 1.77 13.69
N PRO A 274 3.65 2.08 12.58
CA PRO A 274 4.26 2.67 11.37
C PRO A 274 5.12 3.92 11.62
N VAL A 275 4.77 4.68 12.65
CA VAL A 275 5.44 5.92 13.04
C VAL A 275 6.47 5.72 14.17
N SER A 276 6.59 4.50 14.71
CA SER A 276 7.58 4.15 15.74
C SER A 276 8.95 3.79 15.14
N ALA A 277 9.10 3.60 13.83
CA ALA A 277 10.36 3.16 13.23
C ALA A 277 11.56 4.10 13.51
N GLN A 278 11.29 5.37 13.82
CA GLN A 278 12.29 6.40 14.14
C GLN A 278 12.27 6.81 15.63
N ALA A 279 11.38 6.21 16.44
CA ALA A 279 11.09 6.62 17.81
C ALA A 279 11.00 5.41 18.75
N GLN A 280 10.62 5.64 20.00
CA GLN A 280 10.28 4.53 20.90
C GLN A 280 8.96 3.88 20.47
N PRO A 281 8.74 2.59 20.78
CA PRO A 281 7.46 1.97 20.50
C PRO A 281 6.34 2.64 21.33
N MET A 282 5.12 2.58 20.81
CA MET A 282 3.98 3.31 21.36
C MET A 282 3.32 2.51 22.50
N SER A 283 2.86 3.19 23.54
CA SER A 283 2.10 2.55 24.61
C SER A 283 0.69 2.16 24.14
N GLY A 284 0.11 1.11 24.73
CA GLY A 284 -1.29 0.71 24.46
C GLY A 284 -2.31 1.86 24.66
N VAL A 285 -2.11 2.67 25.70
CA VAL A 285 -2.97 3.83 25.98
C VAL A 285 -2.86 4.92 24.89
N GLU A 286 -1.66 5.17 24.36
CA GLU A 286 -1.46 6.12 23.26
C GLU A 286 -1.96 5.57 21.92
N PHE A 287 -1.90 4.26 21.72
CA PHE A 287 -2.54 3.59 20.59
C PHE A 287 -4.07 3.79 20.63
N ASN A 288 -4.69 3.59 21.79
CA ASN A 288 -6.11 3.89 22.02
C ASN A 288 -6.44 5.39 21.81
N ALA A 289 -5.54 6.30 22.18
CA ALA A 289 -5.71 7.73 21.94
C ALA A 289 -5.72 8.08 20.43
N ASN A 290 -4.90 7.40 19.61
CA ASN A 290 -4.93 7.56 18.15
C ASN A 290 -6.26 7.08 17.53
N ILE A 291 -6.82 5.98 18.04
CA ILE A 291 -8.14 5.49 17.61
C ILE A 291 -9.21 6.51 17.98
N LEU A 292 -9.19 7.03 19.21
CA LEU A 292 -10.15 8.05 19.65
C LEU A 292 -10.06 9.33 18.81
N ASP A 293 -8.86 9.85 18.56
CA ASP A 293 -8.65 11.04 17.71
C ASP A 293 -9.17 10.82 16.27
N ALA A 294 -8.96 9.62 15.72
CA ALA A 294 -9.46 9.26 14.39
C ALA A 294 -11.00 9.21 14.34
N LEU A 295 -11.64 8.68 15.38
CA LEU A 295 -13.10 8.61 15.50
C LEU A 295 -13.72 10.00 15.72
N LEU A 296 -13.17 10.81 16.63
CA LEU A 296 -13.67 12.16 16.92
C LEU A 296 -13.65 13.07 15.69
N ARG A 297 -12.64 12.93 14.83
CA ARG A 297 -12.51 13.75 13.61
C ARG A 297 -13.17 13.11 12.38
N GLY A 298 -13.61 11.86 12.46
CA GLY A 298 -14.15 11.11 11.31
C GLY A 298 -13.12 10.90 10.19
N VAL A 299 -11.82 10.75 10.52
CA VAL A 299 -10.71 10.65 9.56
C VAL A 299 -10.12 9.25 9.41
N THR A 300 -10.84 8.22 9.89
CA THR A 300 -10.42 6.81 9.81
C THR A 300 -10.07 6.40 8.39
N ILE A 301 -8.97 5.66 8.21
CA ILE A 301 -8.57 5.16 6.89
C ILE A 301 -9.26 3.81 6.66
N GLN A 302 -9.83 3.62 5.48
CA GLN A 302 -10.47 2.36 5.09
C GLN A 302 -9.69 1.69 3.95
N PRO A 303 -9.42 0.38 4.03
CA PRO A 303 -8.91 -0.34 2.87
C PRO A 303 -9.96 -0.30 1.76
N LEU A 304 -9.52 -0.10 0.51
CA LEU A 304 -10.41 -0.14 -0.63
C LEU A 304 -11.16 -1.48 -0.66
N SER A 305 -12.44 -1.44 -1.05
CA SER A 305 -13.23 -2.66 -1.18
C SER A 305 -12.53 -3.64 -2.13
N ARG A 306 -12.66 -4.95 -1.88
CA ARG A 306 -11.96 -5.96 -2.71
C ARG A 306 -12.29 -5.78 -4.19
N THR A 307 -13.54 -5.53 -4.54
CA THR A 307 -13.99 -5.31 -5.92
C THR A 307 -13.42 -4.01 -6.49
N SER A 308 -13.48 -2.90 -5.75
CA SER A 308 -12.91 -1.62 -6.20
C SER A 308 -11.41 -1.71 -6.43
N ALA A 309 -10.68 -2.42 -5.57
CA ALA A 309 -9.23 -2.63 -5.70
C ALA A 309 -8.89 -3.44 -6.95
N LEU A 310 -9.64 -4.50 -7.25
CA LEU A 310 -9.46 -5.31 -8.45
C LEU A 310 -9.80 -4.53 -9.72
N LEU A 311 -10.90 -3.77 -9.71
CA LEU A 311 -11.30 -2.93 -10.84
C LEU A 311 -10.27 -1.84 -11.12
N LEU A 312 -9.78 -1.15 -10.09
CA LEU A 312 -8.77 -0.12 -10.23
C LEU A 312 -7.43 -0.70 -10.74
N THR A 313 -7.01 -1.85 -10.19
CA THR A 313 -5.82 -2.59 -10.65
C THR A 313 -5.92 -2.93 -12.13
N GLY A 314 -7.02 -3.55 -12.56
CA GLY A 314 -7.25 -3.93 -13.95
C GLY A 314 -7.32 -2.72 -14.88
N LEU A 315 -8.05 -1.67 -14.46
CA LEU A 315 -8.19 -0.43 -15.22
C LEU A 315 -6.84 0.24 -15.46
N LEU A 316 -6.01 0.39 -14.43
CA LEU A 316 -4.68 1.01 -14.55
C LEU A 316 -3.79 0.23 -15.52
N VAL A 317 -3.73 -1.10 -15.39
CA VAL A 317 -2.90 -1.95 -16.27
C VAL A 317 -3.37 -1.85 -17.74
N LEU A 318 -4.68 -1.91 -17.99
CA LEU A 318 -5.22 -1.82 -19.34
C LEU A 318 -5.05 -0.42 -19.95
N LEU A 319 -5.29 0.64 -19.17
CA LEU A 319 -5.09 2.02 -19.59
C LEU A 319 -3.64 2.27 -20.01
N PHE A 320 -2.68 1.83 -19.19
CA PHE A 320 -1.26 2.03 -19.47
C PHE A 320 -0.78 1.20 -20.67
N TRP A 321 -1.28 -0.03 -20.83
CA TRP A 321 -1.05 -0.82 -22.03
C TRP A 321 -1.58 -0.11 -23.30
N GLY A 322 -2.78 0.47 -23.22
CA GLY A 322 -3.37 1.24 -24.31
C GLY A 322 -2.53 2.45 -24.71
N ILE A 323 -1.94 3.16 -23.73
CA ILE A 323 -1.05 4.29 -23.99
C ILE A 323 0.21 3.86 -24.72
N TYR A 324 0.83 2.72 -24.38
CA TYR A 324 1.97 2.19 -25.13
C TYR A 324 1.64 1.88 -26.61
N ALA A 325 0.39 1.49 -26.89
CA ALA A 325 -0.06 1.23 -28.25
C ALA A 325 -0.19 2.49 -29.10
N ILE A 326 -0.51 3.64 -28.49
CA ILE A 326 -0.74 4.91 -29.19
C ILE A 326 0.57 5.66 -29.48
N TYR A 327 1.51 5.66 -28.54
CA TYR A 327 2.73 6.48 -28.64
C TYR A 327 3.89 5.80 -29.37
N PRO A 328 4.79 6.57 -30.01
CA PRO A 328 5.93 5.98 -30.71
C PRO A 328 6.99 5.45 -29.73
N PRO A 329 7.78 4.43 -30.13
CA PRO A 329 8.64 3.68 -29.20
C PRO A 329 9.67 4.51 -28.43
N ARG A 330 10.13 5.64 -28.99
CA ARG A 330 11.07 6.57 -28.34
C ARG A 330 10.59 7.12 -27.00
N TRP A 331 9.27 7.19 -26.79
CA TRP A 331 8.68 7.69 -25.54
C TRP A 331 8.38 6.58 -24.53
N THR A 332 8.57 5.30 -24.87
CA THR A 332 8.12 4.18 -24.01
C THR A 332 8.73 4.23 -22.61
N LEU A 333 10.03 4.53 -22.48
CA LEU A 333 10.70 4.61 -21.17
C LEU A 333 10.19 5.78 -20.32
N LEU A 334 10.02 6.95 -20.94
CA LEU A 334 9.49 8.13 -20.26
C LEU A 334 8.04 7.92 -19.83
N LEU A 335 7.21 7.32 -20.70
CA LEU A 335 5.84 6.95 -20.38
C LEU A 335 5.80 5.94 -19.24
N ALA A 336 6.63 4.89 -19.27
CA ALA A 336 6.73 3.90 -18.19
C ALA A 336 7.08 4.55 -16.85
N GLY A 337 8.10 5.42 -16.81
CA GLY A 337 8.46 6.16 -15.60
C GLY A 337 7.32 7.05 -15.10
N SER A 338 6.65 7.78 -16.00
CA SER A 338 5.52 8.64 -15.64
C SER A 338 4.32 7.86 -15.08
N MET A 339 4.06 6.65 -15.59
CA MET A 339 2.96 5.79 -15.16
C MET A 339 3.21 5.17 -13.77
N LEU A 340 4.46 4.80 -13.49
CA LEU A 340 4.86 4.35 -12.14
C LEU A 340 4.62 5.47 -11.12
N LEU A 341 5.10 6.68 -11.43
CA LEU A 341 4.89 7.86 -10.58
C LEU A 341 3.39 8.18 -10.44
N LEU A 342 2.62 8.11 -11.52
CA LEU A 342 1.18 8.33 -11.49
C LEU A 342 0.46 7.30 -10.60
N THR A 343 0.89 6.03 -10.63
CA THR A 343 0.32 4.98 -9.77
C THR A 343 0.58 5.27 -8.30
N CYS A 344 1.81 5.65 -7.95
CA CYS A 344 2.14 6.09 -6.59
C CYS A 344 1.33 7.35 -6.19
N ALA A 345 1.19 8.31 -7.10
CA ALA A 345 0.42 9.53 -6.86
C ALA A 345 -1.07 9.26 -6.66
N ILE A 346 -1.67 8.33 -7.42
CA ILE A 346 -3.06 7.89 -7.23
C ILE A 346 -3.22 7.22 -5.87
N SER A 347 -2.34 6.29 -5.53
CA SER A 347 -2.36 5.59 -4.23
C SER A 347 -2.25 6.57 -3.06
N PHE A 348 -1.29 7.49 -3.14
CA PHE A 348 -1.10 8.54 -2.15
C PHE A 348 -2.30 9.49 -2.10
N GLY A 349 -2.80 9.96 -3.24
CA GLY A 349 -3.98 10.83 -3.32
C GLY A 349 -5.24 10.20 -2.71
N LEU A 350 -5.48 8.91 -2.98
CA LEU A 350 -6.59 8.15 -2.38
C LEU A 350 -6.46 8.05 -0.85
N LEU A 351 -5.25 7.78 -0.36
CA LEU A 351 -4.99 7.72 1.08
C LEU A 351 -5.23 9.08 1.76
N GLN A 352 -4.80 10.14 1.09
CA GLN A 352 -4.77 11.49 1.63
C GLN A 352 -6.11 12.21 1.61
N ALA A 353 -6.70 12.32 0.41
CA ALA A 353 -7.96 13.03 0.21
C ALA A 353 -9.14 12.09 0.45
N GLY A 354 -9.04 10.84 -0.02
CA GLY A 354 -10.11 9.86 0.06
C GLY A 354 -10.16 9.09 1.38
N ARG A 355 -9.10 9.10 2.19
CA ARG A 355 -8.92 8.19 3.35
C ARG A 355 -9.08 6.72 2.98
N LEU A 356 -8.69 6.38 1.75
CA LEU A 356 -8.80 5.05 1.17
C LEU A 356 -7.42 4.48 0.86
N TRP A 357 -7.13 3.30 1.38
CA TRP A 357 -5.88 2.61 1.09
C TRP A 357 -6.00 1.68 -0.12
N PHE A 358 -5.22 1.97 -1.17
CA PHE A 358 -5.06 1.13 -2.37
C PHE A 358 -3.65 0.55 -2.38
N PRO A 359 -3.45 -0.79 -2.41
CA PRO A 359 -2.12 -1.40 -2.49
C PRO A 359 -1.56 -1.33 -3.93
N PRO A 360 -0.54 -0.50 -4.24
CA PRO A 360 -0.12 -0.25 -5.62
C PRO A 360 0.87 -1.28 -6.18
N MET A 361 1.49 -2.13 -5.35
CA MET A 361 2.67 -2.91 -5.76
C MET A 361 2.40 -3.90 -6.88
N ALA A 362 1.23 -4.55 -6.90
CA ALA A 362 0.85 -5.44 -8.00
C ALA A 362 0.84 -4.72 -9.35
N VAL A 363 0.32 -3.49 -9.36
CA VAL A 363 0.30 -2.64 -10.55
C VAL A 363 1.71 -2.18 -10.92
N LEU A 364 2.53 -1.76 -9.97
CA LEU A 364 3.91 -1.31 -10.20
C LEU A 364 4.79 -2.43 -10.79
N VAL A 365 4.69 -3.65 -10.26
CA VAL A 365 5.45 -4.81 -10.76
C VAL A 365 5.03 -5.14 -12.19
N VAL A 366 3.73 -5.21 -12.46
CA VAL A 366 3.22 -5.52 -13.81
C VAL A 366 3.56 -4.41 -14.80
N GLN A 367 3.53 -3.14 -14.40
CA GLN A 367 4.01 -2.03 -15.22
C GLN A 367 5.50 -2.16 -15.53
N GLY A 368 6.32 -2.46 -14.53
CA GLY A 368 7.76 -2.69 -14.68
C GLY A 368 8.07 -3.81 -15.68
N ILE A 369 7.30 -4.90 -15.66
CA ILE A 369 7.42 -6.03 -16.60
C ILE A 369 6.84 -5.70 -17.97
N SER A 370 5.78 -4.89 -18.04
CA SER A 370 5.09 -4.56 -19.29
C SER A 370 5.97 -3.75 -20.26
N CYS A 371 6.83 -2.88 -19.75
CA CYS A 371 7.73 -2.05 -20.55
C CYS A 371 8.72 -2.88 -21.41
N PRO A 372 9.57 -3.77 -20.84
CA PRO A 372 10.47 -4.59 -21.64
C PRO A 372 9.73 -5.57 -22.56
N LEU A 373 8.55 -6.07 -22.15
CA LEU A 373 7.71 -6.89 -23.01
C LEU A 373 7.21 -6.11 -24.23
N TRP A 374 6.74 -4.87 -24.03
CA TRP A 374 6.28 -4.00 -25.10
C TRP A 374 7.41 -3.64 -26.07
N ILE A 375 8.57 -3.26 -25.53
CA ILE A 375 9.78 -2.96 -26.31
C ILE A 375 10.16 -4.20 -27.11
N GLY A 376 10.37 -5.35 -26.46
CA GLY A 376 10.76 -6.59 -27.15
C GLY A 376 9.78 -7.01 -28.25
N TRP A 377 8.48 -6.80 -28.03
CA TRP A 377 7.45 -7.08 -29.02
C TRP A 377 7.54 -6.14 -30.23
N ARG A 378 7.65 -4.82 -30.01
CA ARG A 378 7.87 -3.81 -31.08
C ARG A 378 9.16 -4.07 -31.87
N TRP A 379 10.22 -4.48 -31.19
CA TRP A 379 11.49 -4.83 -31.83
C TRP A 379 11.36 -6.04 -32.76
N ARG A 380 10.59 -7.07 -32.37
CA ARG A 380 10.29 -8.21 -33.24
C ARG A 380 9.47 -7.77 -34.46
N GLU A 381 8.47 -6.92 -34.28
CA GLU A 381 7.69 -6.37 -35.40
C GLU A 381 8.57 -5.58 -36.37
N ALA A 382 9.43 -4.69 -35.85
CA ALA A 382 10.34 -3.90 -36.67
C ALA A 382 11.33 -4.78 -37.43
N LYS A 383 11.88 -5.81 -36.78
CA LYS A 383 12.79 -6.78 -37.41
C LYS A 383 12.08 -7.55 -38.53
N HIS A 384 10.85 -8.01 -38.30
CA HIS A 384 10.07 -8.72 -39.32
C HIS A 384 9.69 -7.81 -40.50
N ALA A 385 9.40 -6.54 -40.23
CA ALA A 385 9.12 -5.56 -41.28
C ALA A 385 10.35 -5.30 -42.15
N LEU A 386 11.52 -5.12 -41.53
CA LEU A 386 12.79 -4.93 -42.23
C LEU A 386 13.15 -6.16 -43.08
N LEU A 387 13.03 -7.37 -42.53
CA LEU A 387 13.27 -8.61 -43.27
C LEU A 387 12.33 -8.75 -44.48
N ALA A 388 11.04 -8.44 -44.30
CA ALA A 388 10.07 -8.50 -45.38
C ALA A 388 10.33 -7.44 -46.48
N GLU A 389 10.89 -6.29 -46.13
CA GLU A 389 11.33 -5.27 -47.09
C GLU A 389 12.57 -5.73 -47.86
N GLN A 390 13.56 -6.30 -47.16
CA GLN A 390 14.75 -6.90 -47.78
C GLN A 390 14.38 -8.02 -48.75
N GLU A 391 13.50 -8.94 -48.34
CA GLU A 391 13.00 -10.04 -49.19
C GLU A 391 12.27 -9.50 -50.44
N ARG A 392 11.49 -8.42 -50.32
CA ARG A 392 10.81 -7.80 -51.48
C ARG A 392 11.79 -7.15 -52.45
N THR A 393 12.77 -6.41 -51.93
CA THR A 393 13.80 -5.78 -52.78
C THR A 393 14.62 -6.84 -53.49
N GLN A 394 15.00 -7.92 -52.79
CA GLN A 394 15.68 -9.06 -53.41
C GLN A 394 14.81 -9.75 -54.46
N ALA A 395 13.55 -10.07 -54.17
CA ALA A 395 12.65 -10.68 -55.15
C ALA A 395 12.42 -9.78 -56.39
N THR A 396 12.39 -8.46 -56.21
CA THR A 396 12.26 -7.51 -57.31
C THR A 396 13.52 -7.52 -58.18
N LEU A 397 14.71 -7.44 -57.58
CA LEU A 397 15.97 -7.50 -58.33
C LEU A 397 16.14 -8.83 -59.10
N TYR A 398 15.68 -9.93 -58.51
CA TYR A 398 15.75 -11.27 -59.10
C TYR A 398 14.72 -11.51 -60.21
N SER A 399 13.67 -10.69 -60.30
CA SER A 399 12.62 -10.81 -61.33
C SER A 399 12.74 -9.82 -62.48
N ILE A 400 13.74 -8.93 -62.45
CA ILE A 400 14.04 -8.03 -63.57
C ILE A 400 14.79 -8.81 -64.66
N ASP A 401 14.26 -8.78 -65.89
CA ASP A 401 14.82 -9.47 -67.07
C ASP A 401 16.06 -8.79 -67.66
N ASP A 402 16.39 -7.58 -67.22
CA ASP A 402 17.61 -6.86 -67.55
C ASP A 402 18.74 -7.17 -66.55
N ALA A 403 20.00 -7.12 -67.01
CA ALA A 403 21.15 -7.25 -66.12
C ALA A 403 21.30 -6.01 -65.23
N VAL A 404 21.22 -6.20 -63.91
CA VAL A 404 21.41 -5.14 -62.91
C VAL A 404 22.69 -5.41 -62.13
N ILE A 405 23.59 -4.42 -62.13
CA ILE A 405 24.86 -4.42 -61.38
C ILE A 405 24.83 -3.24 -60.42
N VAL A 406 25.03 -3.48 -59.12
CA VAL A 406 25.14 -2.44 -58.10
C VAL A 406 26.60 -2.32 -57.69
N THR A 407 27.15 -1.10 -57.69
CA THR A 407 28.53 -0.81 -57.28
C THR A 407 28.57 0.13 -56.08
N ASP A 408 29.65 0.06 -55.30
CA ASP A 408 29.95 1.03 -54.25
C ASP A 408 30.37 2.39 -54.83
N LYS A 409 30.64 3.37 -53.96
CA LYS A 409 31.08 4.72 -54.36
C LYS A 409 32.47 4.74 -55.04
N GLN A 410 33.23 3.65 -54.94
CA GLN A 410 34.56 3.47 -55.53
C GLN A 410 34.51 2.64 -56.82
N GLY A 411 33.32 2.23 -57.26
CA GLY A 411 33.09 1.45 -58.47
C GLY A 411 33.40 -0.04 -58.35
N CYS A 412 33.48 -0.58 -57.13
CA CYS A 412 33.57 -2.02 -56.89
C CYS A 412 32.17 -2.65 -56.86
N VAL A 413 32.03 -3.86 -57.41
CA VAL A 413 30.73 -4.54 -57.51
C VAL A 413 30.26 -5.01 -56.14
N GLU A 414 29.09 -4.51 -55.70
CA GLU A 414 28.43 -4.90 -54.44
C GLU A 414 27.45 -6.05 -54.65
N SER A 415 26.65 -6.01 -55.71
CA SER A 415 25.69 -7.10 -56.02
C SER A 415 25.35 -7.19 -57.50
N LEU A 416 24.94 -8.40 -57.92
CA LEU A 416 24.51 -8.75 -59.27
C LEU A 416 23.15 -9.45 -59.18
N ASN A 417 22.24 -9.19 -60.12
CA ASN A 417 21.04 -10.01 -60.26
C ASN A 417 21.33 -11.29 -61.09
N PRO A 418 20.46 -12.33 -61.04
CA PRO A 418 20.70 -13.59 -61.77
C PRO A 418 20.86 -13.42 -63.28
N ARG A 419 20.19 -12.42 -63.86
CA ARG A 419 20.34 -12.11 -65.29
C ARG A 419 21.74 -11.62 -65.61
N ALA A 420 22.31 -10.74 -64.78
CA ALA A 420 23.69 -10.27 -64.92
C ALA A 420 24.70 -11.43 -64.76
N GLU A 421 24.48 -12.34 -63.81
CA GLU A 421 25.31 -13.55 -63.65
C GLU A 421 25.25 -14.43 -64.91
N SER A 422 24.07 -14.64 -65.48
CA SER A 422 23.90 -15.43 -66.72
C SER A 422 24.57 -14.77 -67.94
N LEU A 423 24.57 -13.43 -68.02
CA LEU A 423 25.19 -12.71 -69.13
C LEU A 423 26.71 -12.59 -69.00
N LEU A 424 27.23 -12.50 -67.76
CA LEU A 424 28.66 -12.42 -67.49
C LEU A 424 29.32 -13.81 -67.37
N GLY A 425 28.54 -14.87 -67.19
CA GLY A 425 29.02 -16.25 -67.06
C GLY A 425 29.78 -16.52 -65.75
N CYS A 426 29.64 -15.65 -64.75
CA CYS A 426 30.32 -15.72 -63.46
C CYS A 426 29.32 -15.55 -62.30
N ALA A 427 29.55 -16.29 -61.21
CA ALA A 427 28.74 -16.19 -60.01
C ALA A 427 29.10 -14.92 -59.22
N GLN A 428 28.11 -14.31 -58.56
CA GLN A 428 28.28 -13.11 -57.74
C GLN A 428 29.41 -13.26 -56.72
N THR A 429 29.56 -14.44 -56.13
CA THR A 429 30.60 -14.76 -55.14
C THR A 429 32.03 -14.64 -55.68
N ALA A 430 32.25 -14.75 -56.99
CA ALA A 430 33.57 -14.61 -57.62
C ALA A 430 33.93 -13.16 -57.95
N VAL A 431 32.93 -12.28 -58.00
CA VAL A 431 33.02 -10.94 -58.61
C VAL A 431 32.82 -9.83 -57.57
N GLN A 432 32.18 -10.14 -56.45
CA GLN A 432 31.91 -9.22 -55.36
C GLN A 432 33.21 -8.60 -54.81
N GLY A 433 33.27 -7.28 -54.72
CA GLY A 433 34.42 -6.51 -54.24
C GLY A 433 35.51 -6.25 -55.29
N GLN A 434 35.39 -6.78 -56.52
CA GLN A 434 36.28 -6.42 -57.62
C GLN A 434 35.80 -5.12 -58.30
N PRO A 435 36.73 -4.28 -58.80
CA PRO A 435 36.36 -3.07 -59.51
C PRO A 435 35.67 -3.41 -60.82
N LEU A 436 34.56 -2.74 -61.14
CA LEU A 436 33.69 -3.03 -62.30
C LEU A 436 34.48 -3.18 -63.62
N ARG A 437 35.50 -2.34 -63.81
CA ARG A 437 36.45 -2.35 -64.94
C ARG A 437 37.25 -3.64 -65.14
N ALA A 438 37.43 -4.45 -64.09
CA ALA A 438 38.16 -5.71 -64.17
C ALA A 438 37.28 -6.83 -64.74
N ILE A 439 35.97 -6.69 -64.61
CA ILE A 439 34.97 -7.71 -64.93
C ILE A 439 34.30 -7.38 -66.26
N PHE A 440 34.05 -6.10 -66.51
CA PHE A 440 33.35 -5.60 -67.68
C PHE A 440 34.23 -4.63 -68.46
N ARG A 441 34.48 -4.92 -69.74
CA ARG A 441 35.13 -4.00 -70.69
C ARG A 441 34.13 -3.66 -71.79
N LEU A 442 33.73 -2.39 -71.88
CA LEU A 442 32.87 -1.90 -72.97
C LEU A 442 33.59 -2.11 -74.32
N ALA A 443 32.87 -2.68 -75.29
CA ALA A 443 33.32 -2.66 -76.68
C ALA A 443 33.28 -1.21 -77.20
N HIS A 444 34.35 -0.80 -77.87
CA HIS A 444 34.54 0.54 -78.44
C HIS A 444 33.38 0.94 -79.36
N ASP A 445 32.81 2.13 -79.11
CA ASP A 445 32.18 2.93 -80.16
C ASP A 445 33.31 3.77 -80.82
N PRO A 446 33.53 3.72 -82.14
CA PRO A 446 34.74 4.28 -82.78
C PRO A 446 34.96 5.79 -82.63
N GLU A 447 34.00 6.56 -82.10
CA GLU A 447 34.05 8.03 -82.07
C GLU A 447 34.42 8.67 -80.70
N TYR A 448 34.69 7.90 -79.64
CA TYR A 448 35.07 8.50 -78.34
C TYR A 448 36.34 7.88 -77.73
N GLN A 449 37.48 8.53 -77.92
CA GLN A 449 38.77 8.16 -77.32
C GLN A 449 38.87 8.66 -75.87
N SER A 450 38.28 7.92 -74.93
CA SER A 450 38.76 7.75 -73.54
C SER A 450 37.92 6.68 -72.85
N PRO A 451 38.50 5.83 -71.98
CA PRO A 451 37.71 4.84 -71.24
C PRO A 451 36.74 5.59 -70.31
N LEU A 452 35.46 5.60 -70.67
CA LEU A 452 34.40 6.19 -69.85
C LEU A 452 34.36 5.47 -68.50
N ASP A 453 34.69 6.18 -67.43
CA ASP A 453 34.43 5.73 -66.07
C ASP A 453 32.94 5.96 -65.78
N LEU A 454 32.12 4.93 -66.07
CA LEU A 454 30.66 4.96 -65.92
C LEU A 454 30.21 5.42 -64.53
N VAL A 455 30.99 5.12 -63.50
CA VAL A 455 30.71 5.51 -62.12
C VAL A 455 30.88 7.02 -61.96
N THR A 456 31.97 7.58 -62.48
CA THR A 456 32.22 9.02 -62.50
C THR A 456 31.17 9.77 -63.34
N LEU A 457 30.68 9.16 -64.43
CA LEU A 457 29.70 9.77 -65.33
C LEU A 457 28.28 9.76 -64.73
N CYS A 458 27.87 8.68 -64.05
CA CYS A 458 26.60 8.63 -63.32
C CYS A 458 26.58 9.55 -62.08
N LEU A 459 27.73 9.71 -61.40
CA LEU A 459 27.85 10.61 -60.25
C LEU A 459 27.87 12.10 -60.63
N GLN A 460 28.16 12.45 -61.90
CA GLN A 460 28.12 13.83 -62.40
C GLN A 460 26.73 14.26 -62.91
N GLN A 461 25.81 13.32 -63.16
CA GLN A 461 24.46 13.59 -63.67
C GLN A 461 23.37 13.64 -62.59
N ASN A 462 23.70 13.35 -61.33
CA ASN A 462 22.87 13.55 -60.13
C ASN A 462 23.47 14.67 -59.28
#